data_AF-A0A0F9RRZ2-F1
#
_entry.id   AF-A0A0F9RRZ2-F1
#
_cell.length_a   1.000
_cell.length_b   1.000
_cell.length_c   1.000
_cell.angle_alpha   90.00
_cell.angle_beta   90.00
_cell.angle_gamma   90.00
#
_symmetry.space_group_name_H-M   'P 1'
#
loop_
_entity.id
_entity.type
_entity.pdbx_description
1 polymer ?
#
loop_
_entity_poly.entity_id
_entity_poly.type
_entity_poly.pdbx_seq_one_letter_code
_entity_poly.pdbx_strand_id
1 'polypeptide(L)'
;MDSFDKGKNLDDFELFVDSEIKDFFEKFTFNALIPYYENAVKTNRYTEPSFEKTPFFFLSLRRLYNQNTDPFDMASITDFFNRIKNYLLSNNITKDVSIDIFTGKSTRDLRAVFEYSGIYKNLCFETCKYTAAFLGLLGIKITECLYSEKDLYYRFDLQATDLFFRKNLEKKERTKLIKQNISLLINYCTIIKDNDYFFWMKMAEDKDFIACFNSLESQEEWINLIITDIMKFSEKEEFLFYLLKFFEKLHWVDIESDKDLIFRIRLSNTKYQIEKKILLNTLSKYSNISDINGKYYLEKK
;
A
#
# COMPACT_ATOMS: atom_id res chain seq x y z
N MET A 1 -5.84 4.11 59.97
CA MET A 1 -5.15 3.13 59.10
C MET A 1 -5.94 3.16 57.81
N ASP A 2 -5.60 4.17 57.00
CA ASP A 2 -6.46 4.71 55.95
C ASP A 2 -5.92 4.24 54.59
N SER A 3 -6.62 3.29 53.98
CA SER A 3 -6.22 2.66 52.72
C SER A 3 -6.55 3.50 51.47
N PHE A 4 -6.65 4.83 51.58
CA PHE A 4 -6.95 5.72 50.45
C PHE A 4 -6.23 7.08 50.52
N ASP A 5 -5.03 7.14 51.09
CA ASP A 5 -4.21 8.34 50.95
C ASP A 5 -3.57 8.42 49.55
N LYS A 6 -4.13 9.34 48.75
CA LYS A 6 -3.73 9.83 47.41
C LYS A 6 -4.04 8.90 46.24
N GLY A 7 -5.34 8.62 46.12
CA GLY A 7 -5.93 7.97 44.95
C GLY A 7 -5.88 8.84 43.71
N LYS A 8 -5.43 8.23 42.61
CA LYS A 8 -5.57 8.78 41.27
C LYS A 8 -7.05 8.93 40.91
N ASN A 9 -7.46 10.06 40.34
CA ASN A 9 -8.84 10.32 39.89
C ASN A 9 -9.07 9.85 38.43
N LEU A 10 -10.31 9.93 37.93
CA LEU A 10 -10.62 9.64 36.51
C LEU A 10 -9.88 10.60 35.57
N ASP A 11 -9.59 11.81 36.03
CA ASP A 11 -8.76 12.79 35.32
C ASP A 11 -7.29 12.33 35.23
N ASP A 12 -6.80 11.56 36.21
CA ASP A 12 -5.48 10.91 36.15
C ASP A 12 -5.46 9.76 35.13
N PHE A 13 -6.61 9.20 34.74
CA PHE A 13 -6.72 8.30 33.58
C PHE A 13 -6.75 9.07 32.25
N GLU A 14 -7.29 10.29 32.22
CA GLU A 14 -7.13 11.19 31.07
C GLU A 14 -5.67 11.65 30.91
N LEU A 15 -4.90 11.75 31.99
CA LEU A 15 -3.45 11.98 31.94
C LEU A 15 -2.65 10.77 31.41
N PHE A 16 -3.21 9.55 31.40
CA PHE A 16 -2.58 8.38 30.76
C PHE A 16 -2.83 8.32 29.25
N VAL A 17 -3.92 8.93 28.79
CA VAL A 17 -4.31 8.95 27.38
C VAL A 17 -4.10 10.35 26.85
N ASP A 18 -2.91 10.57 26.29
CA ASP A 18 -2.54 11.78 25.57
C ASP A 18 -3.73 12.38 24.78
N SER A 19 -4.35 13.41 25.36
CA SER A 19 -5.64 13.94 24.90
C SER A 19 -5.53 14.56 23.52
N GLU A 20 -4.37 15.13 23.18
CA GLU A 20 -4.09 15.64 21.85
C GLU A 20 -4.09 14.51 20.80
N ILE A 21 -3.45 13.39 21.11
CA ILE A 21 -3.42 12.20 20.23
C ILE A 21 -4.81 11.57 20.15
N LYS A 22 -5.52 11.45 21.27
CA LYS A 22 -6.88 10.92 21.33
C LYS A 22 -7.84 11.78 20.49
N ASP A 23 -7.88 13.09 20.72
CA ASP A 23 -8.73 14.04 19.98
C ASP A 23 -8.40 14.06 18.49
N PHE A 24 -7.14 13.83 18.12
CA PHE A 24 -6.77 13.64 16.73
C PHE A 24 -7.43 12.39 16.15
N PHE A 25 -7.24 11.21 16.78
CA PHE A 25 -7.79 9.96 16.26
C PHE A 25 -9.32 9.96 16.26
N GLU A 26 -9.98 10.49 17.29
CA GLU A 26 -11.45 10.57 17.38
C GLU A 26 -12.08 11.29 16.16
N LYS A 27 -11.40 12.30 15.61
CA LYS A 27 -11.86 13.03 14.41
C LYS A 27 -11.86 12.17 13.14
N PHE A 28 -11.12 11.07 13.13
CA PHE A 28 -10.91 10.22 11.96
C PHE A 28 -11.35 8.77 12.18
N THR A 29 -11.74 8.40 13.39
CA THR A 29 -12.26 7.05 13.71
C THR A 29 -13.71 6.89 13.25
N PHE A 30 -14.05 5.70 12.78
CA PHE A 30 -15.43 5.28 12.56
C PHE A 30 -15.71 4.00 13.35
N ASN A 31 -16.93 3.87 13.86
CA ASN A 31 -17.35 2.68 14.60
C ASN A 31 -17.76 1.57 13.62
N ALA A 32 -17.10 0.42 13.70
CA ALA A 32 -17.39 -0.76 12.87
C ALA A 32 -17.57 -2.01 13.72
N LEU A 33 -18.41 -2.95 13.26
CA LEU A 33 -18.48 -4.30 13.83
C LEU A 33 -17.31 -5.14 13.29
N ILE A 34 -16.14 -4.99 13.92
CA ILE A 34 -14.86 -5.58 13.49
C ILE A 34 -14.94 -7.09 13.18
N PRO A 35 -15.58 -7.97 13.98
CA PRO A 35 -15.55 -9.42 13.74
C PRO A 35 -16.23 -9.87 12.45
N TYR A 36 -17.30 -9.20 12.03
CA TYR A 36 -17.99 -9.55 10.79
C TYR A 36 -17.22 -9.02 9.58
N TYR A 37 -16.70 -7.79 9.66
CA TYR A 37 -15.90 -7.18 8.59
C TYR A 37 -14.60 -7.94 8.31
N GLU A 38 -13.92 -8.45 9.34
CA GLU A 38 -12.69 -9.25 9.15
C GLU A 38 -12.95 -10.58 8.43
N ASN A 39 -14.12 -11.18 8.64
CA ASN A 39 -14.49 -12.46 8.01
C ASN A 39 -15.15 -12.29 6.64
N ALA A 40 -15.95 -11.23 6.46
CA ALA A 40 -16.73 -11.01 5.25
C ALA A 40 -15.98 -10.22 4.17
N VAL A 41 -14.95 -9.45 4.53
CA VAL A 41 -14.24 -8.54 3.63
C VAL A 41 -12.78 -8.94 3.54
N LYS A 42 -12.19 -8.87 2.34
CA LYS A 42 -10.74 -8.98 2.17
C LYS A 42 -10.11 -7.59 2.15
N THR A 43 -8.86 -7.54 2.56
CA THR A 43 -8.05 -6.32 2.59
C THR A 43 -8.05 -5.63 1.23
N ASN A 44 -8.39 -4.34 1.19
CA ASN A 44 -8.40 -3.59 -0.07
C ASN A 44 -6.97 -3.24 -0.49
N ARG A 45 -6.34 -4.12 -1.26
CA ARG A 45 -4.96 -3.92 -1.74
C ARG A 45 -4.82 -2.84 -2.82
N TYR A 46 -5.90 -2.28 -3.32
CA TYR A 46 -5.94 -1.56 -4.59
C TYR A 46 -6.23 -0.08 -4.44
N THR A 47 -6.77 0.33 -3.29
CA THR A 47 -6.98 1.74 -2.98
C THR A 47 -5.75 2.32 -2.32
N GLU A 48 -5.04 3.14 -3.09
CA GLU A 48 -3.93 3.93 -2.58
C GLU A 48 -4.45 5.11 -1.75
N PRO A 49 -4.02 5.27 -0.49
CA PRO A 49 -4.22 6.53 0.21
C PRO A 49 -3.47 7.63 -0.53
N SER A 50 -4.17 8.69 -0.93
CA SER A 50 -3.55 9.81 -1.64
C SER A 50 -3.84 11.14 -0.97
N PHE A 51 -2.84 12.02 -1.02
CA PHE A 51 -2.96 13.38 -0.49
C PHE A 51 -4.10 14.14 -1.17
N GLU A 52 -4.34 13.88 -2.45
CA GLU A 52 -5.39 14.53 -3.24
C GLU A 52 -6.79 14.10 -2.81
N LYS A 53 -6.97 12.82 -2.42
CA LYS A 53 -8.28 12.28 -2.01
C LYS A 53 -8.61 12.59 -0.55
N THR A 54 -7.60 12.68 0.31
CA THR A 54 -7.79 12.88 1.76
C THR A 54 -6.91 14.02 2.32
N PRO A 55 -6.93 15.22 1.71
CA PRO A 55 -5.98 16.29 2.04
C PRO A 55 -6.10 16.77 3.49
N PHE A 56 -7.32 16.83 4.03
CA PHE A 56 -7.57 17.27 5.40
C PHE A 56 -6.92 16.35 6.44
N PHE A 57 -7.00 15.03 6.24
CA PHE A 57 -6.36 14.04 7.11
C PHE A 57 -4.84 14.23 7.11
N PHE A 58 -4.22 14.24 5.93
CA PHE A 58 -2.78 14.37 5.79
C PHE A 58 -2.25 15.71 6.32
N LEU A 59 -2.94 16.82 6.03
CA LEU A 59 -2.54 18.14 6.56
C LEU A 59 -2.66 18.19 8.09
N SER A 60 -3.69 17.57 8.66
CA SER A 60 -3.87 17.50 10.12
C SER A 60 -2.75 16.68 10.76
N LEU A 61 -2.41 15.53 10.18
CA LEU A 61 -1.36 14.64 10.66
C LEU A 61 0.03 15.28 10.58
N ARG A 62 0.34 15.98 9.48
CA ARG A 62 1.58 16.75 9.35
C ARG A 62 1.65 17.89 10.36
N ARG A 63 0.54 18.58 10.60
CA ARG A 63 0.48 19.66 11.59
C ARG A 63 0.75 19.11 12.99
N LEU A 64 0.08 18.02 13.37
CA LEU A 64 0.29 17.33 14.65
C LEU A 64 1.77 16.97 14.84
N TYR A 65 2.39 16.35 13.84
CA TYR A 65 3.82 16.01 13.88
C TYR A 65 4.70 17.25 14.06
N ASN A 66 4.54 18.28 13.22
CA ASN A 66 5.37 19.49 13.24
C ASN A 66 5.19 20.34 14.51
N GLN A 67 4.07 20.22 15.22
CA GLN A 67 3.83 20.90 16.49
C GLN A 67 4.53 20.23 17.66
N ASN A 68 4.80 18.92 17.55
CA ASN A 68 5.27 18.08 18.65
C ASN A 68 6.69 17.53 18.46
N THR A 69 7.34 17.82 17.33
CA THR A 69 8.67 17.31 17.00
C THR A 69 9.56 18.38 16.37
N ASP A 70 10.85 18.32 16.66
CA ASP A 70 11.89 18.98 15.88
C ASP A 70 12.61 17.91 15.04
N PRO A 71 12.66 18.03 13.69
CA PRO A 71 13.30 17.04 12.83
C PRO A 71 14.81 16.89 13.07
N PHE A 72 15.45 17.80 13.81
CA PHE A 72 16.85 17.70 14.20
C PHE A 72 17.06 17.16 15.63
N ASP A 73 15.98 16.99 16.41
CA ASP A 73 16.04 16.47 17.77
C ASP A 73 15.46 15.05 17.86
N MET A 74 16.37 14.09 18.01
CA MET A 74 16.06 12.68 18.14
C MET A 74 15.17 12.36 19.34
N ALA A 75 15.33 13.08 20.45
CA ALA A 75 14.52 12.87 21.63
C ALA A 75 13.06 13.23 21.33
N SER A 76 12.81 14.41 20.76
CA SER A 76 11.46 14.83 20.38
C SER A 76 10.75 13.85 19.42
N ILE A 77 11.48 13.32 18.43
CA ILE A 77 10.93 12.34 17.48
C ILE A 77 10.57 11.05 18.21
N THR A 78 11.49 10.54 19.04
CA THR A 78 11.30 9.31 19.82
C THR A 78 10.14 9.44 20.78
N ASP A 79 10.02 10.57 21.48
CA ASP A 79 8.93 10.87 22.41
C ASP A 79 7.58 10.90 21.70
N PHE A 80 7.51 11.54 20.53
CA PHE A 80 6.28 11.55 19.74
C PHE A 80 5.85 10.15 19.27
N PHE A 81 6.78 9.33 18.79
CA PHE A 81 6.46 7.95 18.42
C PHE A 81 6.07 7.09 19.64
N ASN A 82 6.71 7.30 20.79
CA ASN A 82 6.32 6.63 22.04
C ASN A 82 4.91 7.03 22.49
N ARG A 83 4.53 8.30 22.33
CA ARG A 83 3.15 8.78 22.58
C ARG A 83 2.14 8.02 21.70
N ILE A 84 2.40 7.92 20.40
CA ILE A 84 1.56 7.14 19.46
C ILE A 84 1.54 5.65 19.83
N LYS A 85 2.69 5.06 20.11
CA LYS A 85 2.82 3.64 20.52
C LYS A 85 1.95 3.35 21.73
N ASN A 86 2.06 4.16 22.76
CA ASN A 86 1.30 4.00 24.01
C ASN A 86 -0.21 4.10 23.75
N TYR A 87 -0.65 5.04 22.91
CA TYR A 87 -2.04 5.14 22.50
C TYR A 87 -2.52 3.87 21.77
N LEU A 88 -1.76 3.39 20.78
CA LEU A 88 -2.14 2.21 19.99
C LEU A 88 -2.22 0.93 20.84
N LEU A 89 -1.28 0.74 21.77
CA LEU A 89 -1.25 -0.43 22.65
C LEU A 89 -2.34 -0.35 23.73
N SER A 90 -2.49 0.79 24.41
CA SER A 90 -3.49 0.96 25.48
C SER A 90 -4.93 0.80 24.98
N ASN A 91 -5.20 1.16 23.73
CA ASN A 91 -6.52 1.02 23.10
C ASN A 91 -6.70 -0.33 22.36
N ASN A 92 -5.77 -1.28 22.49
CA ASN A 92 -5.81 -2.58 21.79
C ASN A 92 -6.01 -2.43 20.27
N ILE A 93 -5.37 -1.43 19.67
CA ILE A 93 -5.42 -1.19 18.21
C ILE A 93 -4.38 -2.06 17.50
N THR A 94 -3.23 -2.30 18.15
CA THR A 94 -2.13 -3.11 17.64
C THR A 94 -1.63 -4.10 18.68
N LYS A 95 -1.01 -5.20 18.25
CA LYS A 95 -0.34 -6.15 19.15
C LYS A 95 1.02 -5.62 19.57
N ASP A 96 1.76 -5.08 18.62
CA ASP A 96 3.06 -4.46 18.86
C ASP A 96 3.34 -3.36 17.85
N VAL A 97 4.15 -2.37 18.26
CA VAL A 97 4.69 -1.33 17.41
C VAL A 97 6.00 -0.80 18.01
N SER A 98 7.03 -0.69 17.18
CA SER A 98 8.35 -0.19 17.58
C SER A 98 8.92 0.71 16.49
N ILE A 99 9.76 1.64 16.91
CA ILE A 99 10.63 2.38 16.00
C ILE A 99 12.00 2.50 16.64
N ASP A 100 13.01 1.96 15.95
CA ASP A 100 14.40 2.09 16.34
C ASP A 100 15.07 3.09 15.41
N ILE A 101 15.55 4.22 15.94
CA ILE A 101 16.13 5.28 15.13
C ILE A 101 17.65 5.32 15.29
N PHE A 102 18.34 5.38 14.17
CA PHE A 102 19.79 5.37 14.03
C PHE A 102 20.25 6.67 13.38
N THR A 103 21.31 7.25 13.91
CA THR A 103 21.97 8.42 13.32
C THR A 103 23.30 8.00 12.71
N GLY A 104 23.54 8.43 11.47
CA GLY A 104 24.80 8.24 10.77
C GLY A 104 25.82 9.31 11.13
N LYS A 105 26.73 9.60 10.20
CA LYS A 105 27.82 10.57 10.44
C LYS A 105 27.36 12.02 10.53
N SER A 106 26.11 12.32 10.17
CA SER A 106 25.52 13.66 10.21
C SER A 106 24.12 13.61 10.80
N THR A 107 23.67 14.73 11.37
CA THR A 107 22.29 14.90 11.89
C THR A 107 21.22 14.79 10.80
N ARG A 108 21.61 14.80 9.52
CA ARG A 108 20.72 14.59 8.37
C ARG A 108 20.72 13.17 7.82
N ASP A 109 21.64 12.33 8.28
CA ASP A 109 21.68 10.90 7.94
C ASP A 109 20.90 10.13 9.00
N LEU A 110 19.58 10.28 8.95
CA LEU A 110 18.66 9.62 9.87
C LEU A 110 18.07 8.39 9.19
N ARG A 111 18.22 7.24 9.85
CA ARG A 111 17.65 5.96 9.43
C ARG A 111 16.83 5.39 10.56
N ALA A 112 15.81 4.61 10.25
CA ALA A 112 15.05 3.94 11.29
C ALA A 112 14.57 2.58 10.82
N VAL A 113 14.24 1.71 11.77
CA VAL A 113 13.48 0.50 11.52
C VAL A 113 12.15 0.68 12.23
N PHE A 114 11.06 0.64 11.48
CA PHE A 114 9.71 0.66 12.03
C PHE A 114 9.12 -0.75 11.92
N GLU A 115 8.64 -1.29 13.03
CA GLU A 115 7.98 -2.60 13.07
C GLU A 115 6.56 -2.47 13.60
N TYR A 116 5.66 -3.25 13.04
CA TYR A 116 4.24 -3.24 13.38
C TYR A 116 3.67 -4.65 13.30
N SER A 117 2.96 -5.07 14.35
CA SER A 117 2.22 -6.33 14.40
C SER A 117 0.75 -6.07 14.65
N GLY A 118 -0.08 -6.31 13.64
CA GLY A 118 -1.52 -6.09 13.72
C GLY A 118 -2.28 -7.18 14.49
N ILE A 119 -3.50 -6.84 14.93
CA ILE A 119 -4.45 -7.80 15.53
C ILE A 119 -5.39 -8.38 14.47
N TYR A 120 -5.79 -7.54 13.52
CA TYR A 120 -6.81 -7.83 12.52
C TYR A 120 -6.18 -7.74 11.13
N LYS A 121 -6.44 -8.72 10.27
CA LYS A 121 -5.76 -8.86 8.98
C LYS A 121 -6.04 -7.69 8.05
N ASN A 122 -7.30 -7.29 7.92
CA ASN A 122 -7.66 -6.21 7.00
C ASN A 122 -7.21 -4.85 7.51
N LEU A 123 -7.34 -4.61 8.81
CA LEU A 123 -6.87 -3.36 9.42
C LEU A 123 -5.35 -3.25 9.43
N CYS A 124 -4.62 -4.36 9.57
CA CYS A 124 -3.16 -4.37 9.59
C CYS A 124 -2.58 -3.76 8.30
N PHE A 125 -2.98 -4.29 7.15
CA PHE A 125 -2.48 -3.78 5.87
C PHE A 125 -2.94 -2.35 5.55
N GLU A 126 -4.20 -2.01 5.84
CA GLU A 126 -4.66 -0.62 5.68
C GLU A 126 -3.84 0.35 6.55
N THR A 127 -3.61 -0.01 7.81
CA THR A 127 -2.75 0.76 8.72
C THR A 127 -1.36 0.92 8.14
N CYS A 128 -0.76 -0.16 7.61
CA CYS A 128 0.55 -0.11 6.97
C CYS A 128 0.58 0.82 5.74
N LYS A 129 -0.46 0.83 4.89
CA LYS A 129 -0.56 1.77 3.76
C LYS A 129 -0.60 3.22 4.24
N TYR A 130 -1.42 3.52 5.25
CA TYR A 130 -1.51 4.87 5.81
C TYR A 130 -0.22 5.29 6.50
N THR A 131 0.48 4.38 7.19
CA THR A 131 1.81 4.63 7.76
C THR A 131 2.82 4.92 6.66
N ALA A 132 2.87 4.13 5.58
CA ALA A 132 3.78 4.38 4.46
C ALA A 132 3.52 5.73 3.77
N ALA A 133 2.25 6.09 3.61
CA ALA A 133 1.84 7.39 3.10
C ALA A 133 2.24 8.51 4.06
N PHE A 134 2.05 8.32 5.37
CA PHE A 134 2.45 9.30 6.37
C PHE A 134 3.97 9.52 6.38
N LEU A 135 4.76 8.44 6.33
CA LEU A 135 6.22 8.52 6.21
C LEU A 135 6.63 9.32 4.97
N GLY A 136 5.99 9.06 3.82
CA GLY A 136 6.22 9.82 2.59
C GLY A 136 5.84 11.31 2.74
N LEU A 137 4.74 11.60 3.45
CA LEU A 137 4.34 12.96 3.79
C LEU A 137 5.34 13.63 4.74
N LEU A 138 5.96 12.91 5.67
CA LEU A 138 7.00 13.47 6.52
C LEU A 138 8.29 13.74 5.76
N GLY A 139 8.52 13.09 4.61
CA GLY A 139 9.77 13.17 3.87
C GLY A 139 10.71 12.01 4.16
N ILE A 140 10.16 10.89 4.64
CA ILE A 140 10.87 9.65 4.95
C ILE A 140 10.59 8.65 3.82
N LYS A 141 11.65 8.09 3.27
CA LYS A 141 11.61 7.05 2.25
C LYS A 141 11.65 5.68 2.91
N ILE A 142 10.80 4.76 2.46
CA ILE A 142 10.93 3.33 2.77
C ILE A 142 11.94 2.74 1.77
N THR A 143 13.00 2.12 2.27
CA THR A 143 14.04 1.48 1.46
C THR A 143 13.79 -0.02 1.28
N GLU A 144 13.26 -0.66 2.31
CA GLU A 144 12.95 -2.09 2.32
C GLU A 144 11.66 -2.34 3.11
N CYS A 145 10.92 -3.37 2.71
CA CYS A 145 9.68 -3.79 3.35
C CYS A 145 9.69 -5.31 3.52
N LEU A 146 9.60 -5.78 4.77
CA LEU A 146 9.42 -7.19 5.11
C LEU A 146 7.99 -7.40 5.64
N TYR A 147 7.38 -8.51 5.24
CA TYR A 147 6.00 -8.84 5.58
C TYR A 147 5.83 -10.32 5.90
N SER A 148 5.10 -10.63 6.98
CA SER A 148 4.60 -11.97 7.30
C SER A 148 3.07 -11.95 7.42
N GLU A 149 2.38 -12.65 6.51
CA GLU A 149 0.92 -12.83 6.58
C GLU A 149 0.49 -13.65 7.79
N LYS A 150 1.31 -14.64 8.16
CA LYS A 150 1.03 -15.55 9.27
C LYS A 150 1.04 -14.80 10.61
N ASP A 151 1.97 -13.87 10.77
CA ASP A 151 2.16 -13.14 12.02
C ASP A 151 1.54 -11.74 12.00
N LEU A 152 0.90 -11.35 10.88
CA LEU A 152 0.37 -10.00 10.62
C LEU A 152 1.42 -8.91 10.90
N TYR A 153 2.65 -9.17 10.49
CA TYR A 153 3.82 -8.38 10.82
C TYR A 153 4.36 -7.63 9.60
N TYR A 154 4.74 -6.37 9.80
CA TYR A 154 5.42 -5.53 8.84
C TYR A 154 6.66 -4.91 9.46
N ARG A 155 7.73 -4.84 8.68
CA ARG A 155 8.91 -4.04 8.99
C ARG A 155 9.27 -3.15 7.82
N PHE A 156 9.48 -1.87 8.10
CA PHE A 156 9.98 -0.87 7.16
C PHE A 156 11.35 -0.40 7.57
N ASP A 157 12.31 -0.53 6.66
CA ASP A 157 13.59 0.15 6.80
C ASP A 157 13.42 1.56 6.18
N LEU A 158 13.77 2.57 6.97
CA LEU A 158 13.44 3.96 6.74
C LEU A 158 14.70 4.79 6.55
N GLN A 159 14.64 5.76 5.66
CA GLN A 159 15.68 6.76 5.45
C GLN A 159 15.06 8.15 5.30
N ALA A 160 15.50 9.10 6.13
CA ALA A 160 15.11 10.49 5.98
C ALA A 160 15.67 11.09 4.68
N THR A 161 14.85 11.87 3.98
CA THR A 161 15.28 12.67 2.82
C THR A 161 15.41 14.15 3.21
N ASP A 162 15.93 14.98 2.32
CA ASP A 162 15.95 16.43 2.53
C ASP A 162 14.56 17.02 2.84
N LEU A 163 13.48 16.39 2.37
CA LEU A 163 12.12 16.85 2.65
C LEU A 163 11.74 16.76 4.13
N PHE A 164 12.36 15.84 4.88
CA PHE A 164 12.12 15.67 6.32
C PHE A 164 12.51 16.91 7.12
N PHE A 165 13.58 17.57 6.71
CA PHE A 165 14.12 18.76 7.36
C PHE A 165 13.50 20.08 6.87
N ARG A 166 12.58 20.03 5.90
CA ARG A 166 11.96 21.23 5.30
C ARG A 166 10.62 21.55 5.96
N LYS A 167 10.49 22.78 6.47
CA LYS A 167 9.22 23.32 7.01
C LYS A 167 8.16 23.55 5.94
N ASN A 168 8.55 23.79 4.68
CA ASN A 168 7.62 23.97 3.58
C ASN A 168 6.92 22.65 3.21
N LEU A 169 5.69 22.76 2.70
CA LEU A 169 4.92 21.58 2.32
C LEU A 169 5.54 20.86 1.12
N GLU A 170 6.11 21.53 0.13
CA GLU A 170 6.70 20.87 -1.06
C GLU A 170 5.77 19.78 -1.66
N LYS A 171 4.49 20.12 -1.87
CA LYS A 171 3.41 19.17 -2.15
C LYS A 171 3.76 18.15 -3.24
N LYS A 172 4.32 18.59 -4.36
CA LYS A 172 4.64 17.71 -5.50
C LYS A 172 5.64 16.62 -5.12
N GLU A 173 6.72 16.99 -4.43
CA GLU A 173 7.77 16.05 -4.02
C GLU A 173 7.26 15.09 -2.95
N ARG A 174 6.43 15.57 -2.01
CA ARG A 174 5.81 14.70 -1.00
C ARG A 174 4.79 13.74 -1.61
N THR A 175 3.93 14.18 -2.53
CA THR A 175 3.01 13.30 -3.27
C THR A 175 3.80 12.21 -4.02
N LYS A 176 4.93 12.58 -4.65
CA LYS A 176 5.80 11.62 -5.33
C LYS A 176 6.38 10.58 -4.34
N LEU A 177 6.87 11.02 -3.18
CA LEU A 177 7.43 10.13 -2.17
C LEU A 177 6.36 9.21 -1.54
N ILE A 178 5.15 9.73 -1.31
CA ILE A 178 3.99 8.94 -0.88
C ILE A 178 3.73 7.78 -1.85
N LYS A 179 3.62 8.07 -3.15
CA LYS A 179 3.40 7.05 -4.19
C LYS A 179 4.54 6.03 -4.20
N GLN A 180 5.79 6.48 -4.07
CA GLN A 180 6.95 5.58 -4.03
C GLN A 180 6.88 4.62 -2.83
N ASN A 181 6.60 5.12 -1.64
CA ASN A 181 6.49 4.29 -0.44
C ASN A 181 5.32 3.30 -0.53
N ILE A 182 4.15 3.74 -1.00
CA ILE A 182 2.97 2.88 -1.16
C ILE A 182 3.24 1.77 -2.19
N SER A 183 3.96 2.06 -3.28
CA SER A 183 4.32 1.06 -4.30
C SER A 183 5.17 -0.10 -3.77
N LEU A 184 5.85 0.07 -2.62
CA LEU A 184 6.60 -1.01 -1.97
C LEU A 184 5.68 -1.96 -1.19
N LEU A 185 4.50 -1.50 -0.80
CA LEU A 185 3.46 -2.29 -0.13
C LEU A 185 2.49 -2.92 -1.14
N ILE A 186 2.00 -2.10 -2.07
CA ILE A 186 1.09 -2.51 -3.14
C ILE A 186 1.96 -2.92 -4.33
N ASN A 187 2.51 -4.12 -4.25
CA ASN A 187 3.25 -4.73 -5.35
C ASN A 187 2.25 -5.40 -6.30
N TYR A 188 1.97 -4.79 -7.46
CA TYR A 188 1.02 -5.35 -8.42
C TYR A 188 1.49 -6.68 -9.02
N CYS A 189 2.80 -6.95 -9.07
CA CYS A 189 3.32 -8.27 -9.46
C CYS A 189 2.90 -9.36 -8.47
N THR A 190 2.89 -9.06 -7.16
CA THR A 190 2.39 -10.00 -6.14
C THR A 190 0.87 -10.16 -6.23
N ILE A 191 0.15 -9.09 -6.54
CA ILE A 191 -1.30 -9.13 -6.76
C ILE A 191 -1.67 -10.04 -7.94
N ILE A 192 -0.92 -10.00 -9.04
CA ILE A 192 -1.14 -10.87 -10.21
C ILE A 192 -0.94 -12.36 -9.85
N LYS A 193 -0.04 -12.66 -8.90
CA LYS A 193 0.22 -14.02 -8.40
C LYS A 193 -0.79 -14.53 -7.37
N ASP A 194 -1.58 -13.64 -6.76
CA ASP A 194 -2.60 -14.03 -5.78
C ASP A 194 -3.81 -14.67 -6.49
N ASN A 195 -4.76 -15.17 -5.69
CA ASN A 195 -6.03 -15.75 -6.12
C ASN A 195 -6.79 -14.83 -7.12
N ASP A 196 -7.73 -15.38 -7.89
CA ASP A 196 -8.51 -14.66 -8.93
C ASP A 196 -9.44 -13.58 -8.33
N TYR A 197 -8.83 -12.44 -8.00
CA TYR A 197 -9.52 -11.23 -7.60
C TYR A 197 -9.33 -10.20 -8.72
N PHE A 198 -10.44 -9.77 -9.32
CA PHE A 198 -10.42 -8.60 -10.19
C PHE A 198 -10.36 -7.36 -9.33
N PHE A 199 -9.14 -6.88 -9.07
CA PHE A 199 -8.77 -5.55 -8.55
C PHE A 199 -9.55 -4.96 -7.35
N TRP A 200 -10.60 -5.58 -6.80
CA TRP A 200 -11.54 -5.03 -5.81
C TRP A 200 -12.56 -6.05 -5.27
N MET A 201 -12.86 -7.15 -5.98
CA MET A 201 -13.94 -8.08 -5.60
C MET A 201 -13.55 -9.56 -5.72
N LYS A 202 -14.04 -10.38 -4.78
CA LYS A 202 -14.12 -11.84 -4.95
C LYS A 202 -15.11 -12.09 -6.08
N MET A 203 -14.62 -12.34 -7.29
CA MET A 203 -15.50 -12.80 -8.36
C MET A 203 -15.76 -14.29 -8.13
N ALA A 204 -16.89 -14.78 -8.63
CA ALA A 204 -17.05 -16.20 -8.81
C ALA A 204 -15.87 -16.72 -9.65
N GLU A 205 -15.44 -17.96 -9.42
CA GLU A 205 -14.49 -18.67 -10.30
C GLU A 205 -14.97 -18.75 -11.76
N ASP A 206 -16.22 -18.32 -11.98
CA ASP A 206 -16.88 -18.21 -13.26
C ASP A 206 -16.19 -17.19 -14.18
N LYS A 207 -15.66 -17.71 -15.28
CA LYS A 207 -14.93 -16.96 -16.29
C LYS A 207 -15.87 -16.26 -17.30
N ASP A 208 -17.19 -16.30 -17.13
CA ASP A 208 -18.16 -15.89 -18.15
C ASP A 208 -18.34 -14.37 -18.35
N PHE A 209 -17.58 -13.53 -17.64
CA PHE A 209 -17.58 -12.07 -17.81
C PHE A 209 -16.25 -11.54 -18.33
N ILE A 210 -16.29 -10.35 -18.96
CA ILE A 210 -15.10 -9.60 -19.42
C ILE A 210 -15.02 -8.30 -18.61
N ALA A 211 -13.85 -7.99 -18.03
CA ALA A 211 -13.63 -6.72 -17.37
C ALA A 211 -13.14 -5.66 -18.37
N CYS A 212 -13.83 -4.53 -18.42
CA CYS A 212 -13.44 -3.39 -19.25
C CYS A 212 -13.22 -2.16 -18.36
N PHE A 213 -12.44 -1.21 -18.86
CA PHE A 213 -12.24 0.08 -18.20
C PHE A 213 -13.32 1.07 -18.61
N ASN A 214 -13.70 1.95 -17.69
CA ASN A 214 -14.72 2.96 -17.95
C ASN A 214 -14.27 4.05 -18.94
N SER A 215 -12.95 4.24 -19.11
CA SER A 215 -12.37 5.18 -20.07
C SER A 215 -11.01 4.68 -20.57
N LEU A 216 -10.64 5.12 -21.78
CA LEU A 216 -9.32 4.87 -22.37
C LEU A 216 -8.18 5.46 -21.52
N GLU A 217 -8.38 6.63 -20.93
CA GLU A 217 -7.41 7.27 -20.04
C GLU A 217 -7.12 6.41 -18.81
N SER A 218 -8.17 5.94 -18.13
CA SER A 218 -8.02 5.05 -16.97
C SER A 218 -7.33 3.75 -17.38
N GLN A 219 -7.69 3.19 -18.53
CA GLN A 219 -7.07 1.99 -19.06
C GLN A 219 -5.57 2.16 -19.29
N GLU A 220 -5.15 3.26 -19.92
CA GLU A 220 -3.74 3.54 -20.16
C GLU A 220 -2.98 3.75 -18.86
N GLU A 221 -3.53 4.52 -17.91
CA GLU A 221 -2.94 4.74 -16.59
C GLU A 221 -2.70 3.40 -15.87
N TRP A 222 -3.73 2.56 -15.78
CA TRP A 222 -3.65 1.27 -15.09
C TRP A 222 -2.69 0.29 -15.76
N ILE A 223 -2.75 0.16 -17.10
CA ILE A 223 -1.85 -0.72 -17.84
C ILE A 223 -0.39 -0.28 -17.64
N ASN A 224 -0.10 1.02 -17.74
CA ASN A 224 1.25 1.55 -17.56
C ASN A 224 1.77 1.33 -16.14
N LEU A 225 0.92 1.53 -15.14
CA LEU A 225 1.25 1.28 -13.74
C LEU A 225 1.61 -0.19 -13.52
N ILE A 226 0.77 -1.11 -14.00
CA ILE A 226 0.97 -2.55 -13.85
C ILE A 226 2.24 -3.01 -14.58
N ILE A 227 2.48 -2.55 -15.81
CA ILE A 227 3.71 -2.85 -16.55
C ILE A 227 4.93 -2.39 -15.76
N THR A 228 4.90 -1.16 -15.24
CA THR A 228 6.01 -0.59 -14.47
C THR A 228 6.34 -1.46 -13.26
N ASP A 229 5.31 -1.92 -12.56
CA ASP A 229 5.47 -2.78 -11.39
C ASP A 229 5.98 -4.18 -11.73
N ILE A 230 5.47 -4.80 -12.80
CA ILE A 230 5.99 -6.08 -13.27
C ILE A 230 7.47 -5.92 -13.62
N MET A 231 7.86 -4.88 -14.38
CA MET A 231 9.26 -4.64 -14.72
C MET A 231 10.15 -4.42 -13.50
N LYS A 232 9.63 -3.79 -12.44
CA LYS A 232 10.37 -3.48 -11.22
C LYS A 232 10.54 -4.69 -10.30
N PHE A 233 9.54 -5.55 -10.22
CA PHE A 233 9.45 -6.58 -9.18
C PHE A 233 9.50 -8.03 -9.68
N SER A 234 9.47 -8.27 -10.99
CA SER A 234 9.67 -9.61 -11.58
C SER A 234 11.09 -9.81 -12.11
N GLU A 235 11.52 -11.06 -12.22
CA GLU A 235 12.70 -11.38 -13.00
C GLU A 235 12.44 -11.09 -14.49
N LYS A 236 13.47 -10.62 -15.19
CA LYS A 236 13.35 -10.23 -16.61
C LYS A 236 12.79 -11.37 -17.48
N GLU A 237 13.07 -12.62 -17.11
CA GLU A 237 12.63 -13.80 -17.82
C GLU A 237 11.13 -14.10 -17.63
N GLU A 238 10.54 -13.66 -16.53
CA GLU A 238 9.13 -13.85 -16.17
C GLU A 238 8.23 -12.68 -16.56
N PHE A 239 8.79 -11.56 -17.06
CA PHE A 239 8.04 -10.35 -17.39
C PHE A 239 6.83 -10.62 -18.31
N LEU A 240 7.04 -11.32 -19.43
CA LEU A 240 5.97 -11.61 -20.39
C LEU A 240 4.91 -12.53 -19.80
N PHE A 241 5.31 -13.46 -18.95
CA PHE A 241 4.40 -14.34 -18.23
C PHE A 241 3.45 -13.53 -17.32
N TYR A 242 3.97 -12.63 -16.48
CA TYR A 242 3.12 -11.80 -15.63
C TYR A 242 2.28 -10.80 -16.41
N LEU A 243 2.80 -10.27 -17.52
CA LEU A 243 2.02 -9.40 -18.40
C LEU A 243 0.83 -10.16 -19.00
N LEU A 244 1.04 -11.42 -19.41
CA LEU A 244 -0.02 -12.27 -19.93
C LEU A 244 -1.01 -12.66 -18.82
N LYS A 245 -0.53 -13.00 -17.62
CA LYS A 245 -1.37 -13.26 -16.44
C LYS A 245 -2.24 -12.05 -16.08
N PHE A 246 -1.74 -10.83 -16.21
CA PHE A 246 -2.58 -9.63 -16.04
C PHE A 246 -3.79 -9.62 -17.00
N PHE A 247 -3.58 -9.92 -18.28
CA PHE A 247 -4.68 -9.98 -19.25
C PHE A 247 -5.61 -11.19 -19.02
N GLU A 248 -5.07 -12.31 -18.53
CA GLU A 248 -5.88 -13.46 -18.09
C GLU A 248 -6.78 -13.06 -16.92
N LYS A 249 -6.24 -12.31 -15.96
CA LYS A 249 -6.99 -11.72 -14.84
C LYS A 249 -7.99 -10.64 -15.26
N LEU A 250 -7.96 -10.17 -16.52
CA LEU A 250 -9.03 -9.33 -17.09
C LEU A 250 -10.10 -10.16 -17.84
N HIS A 251 -9.90 -11.48 -17.92
CA HIS A 251 -10.62 -12.42 -18.79
C HIS A 251 -10.49 -12.07 -20.28
N TRP A 252 -9.43 -11.36 -20.68
CA TRP A 252 -9.22 -11.03 -22.09
C TRP A 252 -8.60 -12.18 -22.86
N VAL A 253 -7.84 -13.02 -22.14
CA VAL A 253 -7.17 -14.21 -22.69
C VAL A 253 -7.37 -15.42 -21.78
N ASP A 254 -7.22 -16.60 -22.36
CA ASP A 254 -6.99 -17.86 -21.63
C ASP A 254 -5.58 -18.32 -21.94
N ILE A 255 -4.75 -18.56 -20.92
CA ILE A 255 -3.39 -19.07 -21.10
C ILE A 255 -3.46 -20.60 -21.24
N GLU A 256 -3.00 -21.13 -22.38
CA GLU A 256 -2.94 -22.57 -22.62
C GLU A 256 -1.63 -23.20 -22.12
N SER A 257 -0.52 -22.45 -22.17
CA SER A 257 0.79 -22.89 -21.65
C SER A 257 1.52 -21.70 -21.04
N ASP A 258 1.72 -21.75 -19.72
CA ASP A 258 2.49 -20.75 -18.98
C ASP A 258 3.97 -20.76 -19.41
N LYS A 259 4.52 -21.94 -19.72
CA LYS A 259 5.93 -22.12 -20.10
C LYS A 259 6.23 -21.61 -21.51
N ASP A 260 5.34 -21.91 -22.45
CA ASP A 260 5.52 -21.58 -23.87
C ASP A 260 4.82 -20.26 -24.25
N LEU A 261 4.20 -19.60 -23.27
CA LEU A 261 3.45 -18.34 -23.42
C LEU A 261 2.41 -18.39 -24.54
N ILE A 262 1.64 -19.49 -24.58
CA ILE A 262 0.58 -19.74 -25.55
C ILE A 262 -0.74 -19.31 -24.94
N PHE A 263 -1.54 -18.56 -25.69
CA PHE A 263 -2.84 -18.09 -25.23
C PHE A 263 -3.89 -17.99 -26.33
N ARG A 264 -5.16 -17.94 -25.93
CA ARG A 264 -6.29 -17.59 -26.80
C ARG A 264 -6.90 -16.28 -26.36
N ILE A 265 -7.38 -15.49 -27.32
CA ILE A 265 -8.12 -14.26 -27.03
C ILE A 265 -9.60 -14.61 -26.84
N ARG A 266 -10.16 -14.24 -25.68
CA ARG A 266 -11.59 -14.44 -25.34
C ARG A 266 -12.48 -13.31 -25.86
N LEU A 267 -11.87 -12.16 -26.15
CA LEU A 267 -12.55 -10.96 -26.62
C LEU A 267 -13.21 -11.19 -27.99
N SER A 268 -14.54 -11.07 -28.03
CA SER A 268 -15.31 -11.14 -29.28
C SER A 268 -14.87 -10.04 -30.26
N ASN A 269 -14.63 -10.45 -31.51
CA ASN A 269 -14.28 -9.56 -32.62
C ASN A 269 -15.36 -8.51 -32.94
N THR A 270 -16.61 -8.72 -32.52
CA THR A 270 -17.70 -7.78 -32.80
C THR A 270 -17.96 -6.80 -31.67
N LYS A 271 -17.66 -7.18 -30.42
CA LYS A 271 -18.01 -6.40 -29.23
C LYS A 271 -16.83 -5.69 -28.56
N TYR A 272 -15.64 -6.28 -28.58
CA TYR A 272 -14.48 -5.82 -27.79
C TYR A 272 -13.26 -5.52 -28.68
N GLN A 273 -13.49 -4.80 -29.78
CA GLN A 273 -12.45 -4.50 -30.75
C GLN A 273 -11.35 -3.60 -30.18
N ILE A 274 -11.71 -2.68 -29.30
CA ILE A 274 -10.80 -1.71 -28.68
C ILE A 274 -9.86 -2.44 -27.72
N GLU A 275 -10.40 -3.25 -26.80
CA GLU A 275 -9.65 -4.05 -25.85
C GLU A 275 -8.71 -5.02 -26.55
N LYS A 276 -9.19 -5.68 -27.62
CA LYS A 276 -8.36 -6.59 -28.43
C LYS A 276 -7.19 -5.85 -29.08
N LYS A 277 -7.43 -4.66 -29.64
CA LYS A 277 -6.37 -3.83 -30.22
C LYS A 277 -5.35 -3.43 -29.16
N ILE A 278 -5.80 -3.08 -27.96
CA ILE A 278 -4.91 -2.65 -26.87
C ILE A 278 -4.09 -3.82 -26.32
N LEU A 279 -4.70 -4.99 -26.15
CA LEU A 279 -4.02 -6.24 -25.80
C LEU A 279 -2.84 -6.50 -26.75
N LEU A 280 -3.13 -6.58 -28.05
CA LEU A 280 -2.13 -6.89 -29.08
C LEU A 280 -1.07 -5.79 -29.21
N ASN A 281 -1.46 -4.51 -29.13
CA ASN A 281 -0.52 -3.39 -29.14
C ASN A 281 0.40 -3.39 -27.91
N THR A 282 -0.11 -3.80 -26.75
CA THR A 282 0.68 -3.84 -25.51
C THR A 282 1.67 -4.98 -25.56
N LEU A 283 1.22 -6.18 -25.93
CA LEU A 283 2.08 -7.36 -26.03
C LEU A 283 3.17 -7.18 -27.11
N SER A 284 2.81 -6.63 -28.28
CA SER A 284 3.75 -6.44 -29.39
C SER A 284 4.85 -5.41 -29.13
N LYS A 285 4.70 -4.55 -28.11
CA LYS A 285 5.80 -3.69 -27.65
C LYS A 285 6.95 -4.54 -27.09
N TYR A 286 6.64 -5.63 -26.39
CA TYR A 286 7.60 -6.40 -25.60
C TYR A 286 7.92 -7.79 -26.17
N SER A 287 7.13 -8.29 -27.12
CA SER A 287 7.35 -9.60 -27.76
C SER A 287 7.03 -9.54 -29.26
N ASN A 288 7.47 -10.55 -30.00
CA ASN A 288 6.87 -10.88 -31.29
C ASN A 288 5.61 -11.73 -31.03
N ILE A 289 4.59 -11.57 -31.88
CA ILE A 289 3.32 -12.29 -31.75
C ILE A 289 3.07 -13.05 -33.05
N SER A 290 2.93 -14.37 -32.95
CA SER A 290 2.47 -15.22 -34.06
C SER A 290 1.07 -15.79 -33.74
N ASP A 291 0.23 -15.94 -34.77
CA ASP A 291 -1.12 -16.52 -34.68
C ASP A 291 -1.16 -17.78 -35.56
N ILE A 292 -1.45 -18.93 -34.93
CA ILE A 292 -1.61 -20.20 -35.61
C ILE A 292 -2.97 -20.78 -35.20
N ASN A 293 -3.93 -20.73 -36.12
CA ASN A 293 -5.28 -21.28 -35.94
C ASN A 293 -6.00 -20.73 -34.70
N GLY A 294 -5.87 -19.43 -34.41
CA GLY A 294 -6.53 -18.77 -33.29
C GLY A 294 -5.83 -18.97 -31.94
N LYS A 295 -4.62 -19.55 -31.95
CA LYS A 295 -3.69 -19.59 -30.82
C LYS A 295 -2.58 -18.58 -31.05
N TYR A 296 -2.35 -17.74 -30.06
CA TYR A 296 -1.32 -16.73 -30.08
C TYR A 296 -0.09 -17.19 -29.28
N TYR A 297 1.10 -16.91 -29.80
CA TYR A 297 2.37 -17.25 -29.18
C TYR A 297 3.16 -15.96 -28.92
N LEU A 298 3.70 -15.81 -27.71
CA LEU A 298 4.60 -14.71 -27.37
C LEU A 298 6.06 -15.16 -27.47
N GLU A 299 6.78 -14.60 -28.44
CA GLU A 299 8.20 -14.88 -28.66
C GLU A 299 9.04 -13.71 -28.14
N LYS A 300 10.11 -14.00 -27.38
CA LYS A 300 11.02 -12.96 -26.87
C LYS A 300 11.65 -12.19 -28.04
N LYS A 301 11.71 -10.87 -27.90
CA LYS A 301 12.47 -10.00 -28.82
C LYS A 301 13.96 -10.07 -28.56
#